data_AF-A0A7L4JIY4-F1
#
_entry.id   AF-A0A7L4JIY4-F1
#
_cell.length_a   1.000
_cell.length_b   1.000
_cell.length_c   1.000
_cell.angle_alpha   90.00
_cell.angle_beta   90.00
_cell.angle_gamma   90.00
#
_symmetry.space_group_name_H-M   'P 1'
#
loop_
_entity.id
_entity.type
_entity.pdbx_description
1 polymer ?
#
loop_
_entity_poly.entity_id
_entity_poly.type
_entity_poly.pdbx_seq_one_letter_code
_entity_poly.pdbx_strand_id
1 'polypeptide(L)'
;ACRALVDELEWEIAQVDPRKTIQMGSFRINPDGSQSVVEVRPPRVSPLPGPLLGTPLTPPRGLQVPYARSEAHLTELLERVCEKMKEYGEKVDLATHRKSYVRVISHDGTKMDLSGVKFDGDVTSSLKFACESIAEEYEDELIEFLSHEAENVKDRLCSKRT
;
A
#
# COMPACT_ATOMS: atom_id res chain seq x y z
N ALA A 1 -13.52 -7.60 -3.72
CA ALA A 1 -12.12 -7.75 -3.31
C ALA A 1 -11.31 -6.49 -3.63
N CYS A 2 -11.03 -6.16 -4.91
CA CYS A 2 -10.15 -5.03 -5.28
C CYS A 2 -10.43 -3.71 -4.55
N ARG A 3 -11.69 -3.24 -4.52
CA ARG A 3 -12.03 -1.97 -3.83
C ARG A 3 -11.72 -1.99 -2.33
N ALA A 4 -12.00 -3.09 -1.65
CA ALA A 4 -11.72 -3.25 -0.24
C ALA A 4 -10.21 -3.29 0.05
N LEU A 5 -9.43 -3.95 -0.82
CA LEU A 5 -7.97 -3.96 -0.74
C LEU A 5 -7.40 -2.54 -0.84
N VAL A 6 -7.82 -1.76 -1.84
CA VAL A 6 -7.30 -0.39 -2.03
C VAL A 6 -7.70 0.53 -0.87
N ASP A 7 -8.95 0.44 -0.39
CA ASP A 7 -9.41 1.26 0.74
C ASP A 7 -8.57 1.00 2.01
N GLU A 8 -8.18 -0.26 2.26
CA GLU A 8 -7.30 -0.61 3.39
C GLU A 8 -5.85 -0.16 3.20
N LEU A 9 -5.32 -0.26 1.98
CA LEU A 9 -3.97 0.22 1.66
C LEU A 9 -3.88 1.74 1.87
N GLU A 10 -4.86 2.48 1.37
CA GLU A 10 -4.94 3.94 1.56
C GLU A 10 -5.05 4.29 3.05
N TRP A 11 -5.82 3.52 3.83
CA TRP A 11 -5.93 3.70 5.27
C TRP A 11 -4.61 3.47 6.01
N GLU A 12 -3.86 2.41 5.69
CA GLU A 12 -2.55 2.15 6.30
C GLU A 12 -1.51 3.19 5.88
N ILE A 13 -1.51 3.62 4.62
CA ILE A 13 -0.61 4.68 4.12
C ILE A 13 -0.88 6.00 4.85
N ALA A 14 -2.15 6.36 5.08
CA ALA A 14 -2.54 7.59 5.76
C ALA A 14 -2.10 7.64 7.23
N GLN A 15 -1.87 6.49 7.87
CA GLN A 15 -1.36 6.42 9.23
C GLN A 15 0.16 6.63 9.33
N VAL A 16 0.89 6.53 8.21
CA VAL A 16 2.34 6.72 8.22
C VAL A 16 2.70 8.19 8.33
N ASP A 17 3.65 8.50 9.23
CA ASP A 17 4.20 9.84 9.37
C ASP A 17 4.81 10.32 8.03
N PRO A 18 4.34 11.43 7.44
CA PRO A 18 4.85 11.95 6.18
C PRO A 18 6.32 12.39 6.26
N ARG A 19 6.88 12.54 7.46
CA ARG A 19 8.30 12.87 7.68
C ARG A 19 9.19 11.62 7.75
N LYS A 20 8.61 10.42 7.81
CA LYS A 20 9.37 9.17 7.81
C LYS A 20 9.93 8.92 6.41
N THR A 21 11.25 8.85 6.30
CA THR A 21 11.96 8.60 5.04
C THR A 21 12.87 7.39 5.15
N ILE A 22 13.09 6.69 4.03
CA ILE A 22 14.10 5.64 3.92
C ILE A 22 15.24 6.08 3.02
N GLN A 23 16.45 5.60 3.30
CA GLN A 23 17.63 5.84 2.47
C GLN A 23 17.65 4.81 1.34
N MET A 24 17.44 5.26 0.10
CA MET A 24 17.67 4.45 -1.08
C MET A 24 19.14 4.54 -1.49
N GLY A 25 19.85 3.43 -1.37
CA GLY A 25 21.25 3.31 -1.72
C GLY A 25 21.58 1.89 -2.14
N SER A 26 22.15 1.71 -3.34
CA SER A 26 22.70 0.41 -3.73
C SER A 26 23.96 0.18 -2.92
N PHE A 27 23.91 -0.73 -1.95
CA PHE A 27 25.08 -1.02 -1.13
C PHE A 27 26.06 -1.90 -1.91
N ARG A 28 27.11 -1.29 -2.46
CA ARG A 28 28.23 -2.01 -3.08
C ARG A 28 29.27 -2.30 -2.02
N ILE A 29 29.38 -3.56 -1.59
CA ILE A 29 30.48 -4.01 -0.71
C ILE A 29 31.71 -4.23 -1.59
N ASN A 30 32.73 -3.40 -1.37
CA ASN A 30 34.03 -3.52 -1.97
C ASN A 30 34.78 -4.73 -1.37
N PRO A 31 35.77 -5.31 -2.08
CA PRO A 31 36.54 -6.45 -1.59
C PRO A 31 37.34 -6.19 -0.30
N ASP A 32 37.48 -4.93 0.12
CA ASP A 32 38.07 -4.51 1.40
C ASP A 32 37.03 -4.42 2.56
N GLY A 33 35.76 -4.77 2.30
CA GLY A 33 34.65 -4.66 3.24
C GLY A 33 34.07 -3.25 3.37
N SER A 34 34.60 -2.26 2.64
CA SER A 34 34.02 -0.92 2.61
C SER A 34 32.77 -0.89 1.73
N GLN A 35 31.84 -0.01 2.06
CA GLN A 35 30.47 -0.11 1.58
C GLN A 35 30.14 1.23 0.90
N SER A 36 30.09 1.25 -0.44
CA SER A 36 29.86 2.46 -1.23
C SER A 36 28.40 2.56 -1.65
N VAL A 37 27.78 3.72 -1.40
CA VAL A 37 26.39 4.02 -1.77
C VAL A 37 26.41 4.67 -3.14
N VAL A 38 25.92 3.96 -4.17
CA VAL A 38 25.67 4.56 -5.48
C VAL A 38 24.25 5.14 -5.48
N GLU A 39 24.16 6.43 -5.75
CA GLU A 39 22.89 7.17 -5.86
C GLU A 39 22.10 6.66 -7.07
N VAL A 40 20.93 6.08 -6.81
CA VAL A 40 19.96 5.76 -7.87
C VAL A 40 19.15 7.02 -8.12
N ARG A 41 19.25 7.60 -9.32
CA ARG A 41 18.52 8.82 -9.67
C ARG A 41 17.01 8.51 -9.70
N PRO A 42 16.17 9.19 -8.90
CA PRO A 42 14.72 9.07 -9.03
C PRO A 42 14.23 9.74 -10.32
N PRO A 43 13.00 9.46 -10.78
CA PRO A 43 12.33 10.28 -11.78
C PRO A 43 12.25 11.73 -11.28
N ARG A 44 12.44 12.69 -12.19
CA ARG A 44 12.52 14.13 -11.89
C ARG A 44 11.24 14.61 -11.20
N VAL A 45 11.29 14.83 -9.89
CA VAL A 45 10.36 15.75 -9.22
C VAL A 45 11.06 17.11 -9.16
N SER A 46 10.45 18.10 -9.82
CA SER A 46 10.95 19.47 -9.90
C SER A 46 11.17 20.07 -8.51
N PRO A 47 12.36 20.58 -8.16
CA PRO A 47 12.58 21.20 -6.86
C PRO A 47 12.01 22.62 -6.83
N LEU A 48 11.24 22.94 -5.79
CA LEU A 48 10.95 24.31 -5.37
C LEU A 48 12.26 24.99 -4.90
N PRO A 49 12.43 26.31 -5.11
CA PRO A 49 13.64 27.01 -4.70
C PRO A 49 13.60 27.33 -3.20
N GLY A 50 14.49 26.72 -2.42
CA GLY A 50 14.73 27.03 -1.00
C GLY A 50 16.21 27.41 -0.78
N PRO A 51 16.53 28.31 0.16
CA PRO A 51 17.79 29.02 0.18
C PRO A 51 18.96 28.20 0.74
N LEU A 52 20.14 28.46 0.18
CA LEU A 52 21.43 27.90 0.54
C LEU A 52 21.88 28.43 1.92
N LEU A 53 22.06 27.54 2.90
CA LEU A 53 22.83 27.83 4.11
C LEU A 53 23.68 26.61 4.49
N GLY A 54 25.00 26.81 4.50
CA GLY A 54 25.98 25.76 4.77
C GLY A 54 25.95 25.26 6.21
N THR A 55 25.98 23.93 6.37
CA THR A 55 26.19 23.23 7.65
C THR A 55 27.23 22.11 7.48
N PRO A 56 27.87 21.64 8.57
CA PRO A 56 29.03 20.76 8.53
C PRO A 56 28.72 19.41 7.86
N LEU A 57 29.73 18.86 7.18
CA LEU A 57 29.73 17.60 6.42
C LEU A 57 28.98 16.46 7.14
N THR A 58 27.68 16.34 6.86
CA THR A 58 26.96 15.08 7.01
C THR A 58 27.45 14.14 5.91
N PRO A 59 27.65 12.83 6.19
CA PRO A 59 27.94 11.86 5.14
C PRO A 59 26.86 11.94 4.06
N PRO A 60 27.16 11.67 2.78
CA PRO A 60 26.20 11.83 1.69
C PRO A 60 24.98 11.00 2.04
N ARG A 61 23.90 11.69 2.43
CA ARG A 61 22.63 11.06 2.74
C ARG A 61 22.19 10.45 1.42
N GLY A 62 22.13 9.12 1.36
CA GLY A 62 21.50 8.42 0.24
C GLY A 62 20.13 9.03 -0.02
N LEU A 63 19.62 8.88 -1.24
CA LEU A 63 18.37 9.47 -1.66
C LEU A 63 17.26 9.16 -0.62
N GLN A 64 16.81 10.18 0.11
CA GLN A 64 15.76 10.02 1.13
C GLN A 64 14.41 10.10 0.43
N VAL A 65 13.72 8.97 0.30
CA VAL A 65 12.36 8.92 -0.24
C VAL A 65 11.34 8.77 0.89
N PRO A 66 10.10 9.27 0.73
CA PRO A 66 9.03 9.05 1.69
C PRO A 66 8.78 7.56 1.91
N TYR A 67 8.76 7.11 3.16
CA TYR A 67 8.53 5.71 3.51
C TYR A 67 7.10 5.27 3.16
N ALA A 68 6.11 6.13 3.40
CA ALA A 68 4.69 5.83 3.26
C ALA A 68 4.31 5.21 1.92
N ARG A 69 4.99 5.61 0.85
CA ARG A 69 4.75 5.18 -0.53
C ARG A 69 5.97 4.52 -1.18
N SER A 70 6.93 4.09 -0.36
CA SER A 70 8.08 3.33 -0.85
C SER A 70 7.65 1.91 -1.24
N GLU A 71 8.23 1.37 -2.30
CA GLU A 71 7.98 0.01 -2.80
C GLU A 71 8.04 -1.03 -1.67
N ALA A 72 9.12 -1.02 -0.87
CA ALA A 72 9.26 -1.93 0.27
C ALA A 72 8.10 -1.84 1.28
N HIS A 73 7.61 -0.64 1.58
CA HIS A 73 6.46 -0.47 2.48
C HIS A 73 5.14 -0.93 1.84
N LEU A 74 4.96 -0.65 0.55
CA LEU A 74 3.74 -1.00 -0.18
C LEU A 74 3.61 -2.52 -0.34
N THR A 75 4.70 -3.24 -0.61
CA THR A 75 4.72 -4.72 -0.62
C THR A 75 4.35 -5.30 0.75
N GLU A 76 4.94 -4.79 1.84
CA GLU A 76 4.60 -5.23 3.21
C GLU A 76 3.12 -4.97 3.56
N LEU A 77 2.57 -3.84 3.09
CA LEU A 77 1.17 -3.50 3.29
C LEU A 77 0.22 -4.42 2.51
N LEU A 78 0.58 -4.81 1.28
CA LEU A 78 -0.23 -5.73 0.48
C LEU A 78 -0.48 -7.05 1.22
N GLU A 79 0.58 -7.65 1.76
CA GLU A 79 0.48 -8.89 2.54
C GLU A 79 -0.37 -8.70 3.81
N ARG A 80 -0.13 -7.61 4.56
CA ARG A 80 -0.87 -7.30 5.79
C ARG A 80 -2.36 -7.07 5.52
N VAL A 81 -2.69 -6.33 4.47
CA VAL A 81 -4.08 -6.02 4.11
C VAL A 81 -4.82 -7.28 3.66
N CYS A 82 -4.17 -8.19 2.94
CA CYS A 82 -4.79 -9.46 2.58
C CYS A 82 -5.14 -10.33 3.80
N GLU A 83 -4.37 -10.25 4.90
CA GLU A 83 -4.76 -10.89 6.16
C GLU A 83 -6.01 -10.26 6.78
N LYS A 84 -6.20 -8.94 6.64
CA LYS A 84 -7.40 -8.22 7.11
C LYS A 84 -8.66 -8.51 6.29
N MET A 85 -8.55 -9.11 5.10
CA MET A 85 -9.73 -9.49 4.31
C MET A 85 -10.63 -10.53 5.00
N LYS A 86 -10.14 -11.18 6.06
CA LYS A 86 -10.95 -12.03 6.97
C LYS A 86 -11.99 -11.23 7.78
N GLU A 87 -11.85 -9.91 7.85
CA GLU A 87 -12.75 -9.01 8.57
C GLU A 87 -13.88 -8.46 7.67
N TYR A 88 -14.02 -9.03 6.47
CA TYR A 88 -15.05 -8.68 5.50
C TYR A 88 -16.06 -9.82 5.35
N GLY A 89 -17.32 -9.43 5.14
CA GLY A 89 -18.41 -10.35 4.84
C GLY A 89 -19.04 -10.04 3.48
N GLU A 90 -19.71 -11.05 2.91
CA GLU A 90 -20.47 -10.93 1.67
C GLU A 90 -21.89 -10.48 1.99
N LYS A 91 -22.28 -9.32 1.49
CA LYS A 91 -23.66 -8.84 1.49
C LYS A 91 -24.24 -9.04 0.09
N VAL A 92 -25.41 -9.64 0.00
CA VAL A 92 -26.10 -9.81 -1.28
C VAL A 92 -27.20 -8.77 -1.37
N ASP A 93 -27.11 -7.89 -2.36
CA ASP A 93 -28.16 -6.93 -2.66
C ASP A 93 -29.36 -7.67 -3.28
N LEU A 94 -30.48 -7.75 -2.55
CA LEU A 94 -31.68 -8.48 -2.96
C LEU A 94 -32.28 -7.97 -4.28
N ALA A 95 -32.08 -6.69 -4.61
CA ALA A 95 -32.60 -6.08 -5.82
C ALA A 95 -31.79 -6.44 -7.07
N THR A 96 -30.46 -6.49 -6.97
CA THR A 96 -29.57 -6.68 -8.12
C THR A 96 -28.92 -8.06 -8.16
N HIS A 97 -29.12 -8.87 -7.12
CA HIS A 97 -28.40 -10.13 -6.87
C HIS A 97 -26.87 -9.98 -6.99
N ARG A 98 -26.36 -8.77 -6.72
CA ARG A 98 -24.92 -8.49 -6.75
C ARG A 98 -24.36 -8.71 -5.35
N LYS A 99 -23.18 -9.32 -5.32
CA LYS A 99 -22.41 -9.54 -4.12
C LYS A 99 -21.56 -8.31 -3.87
N SER A 100 -21.78 -7.65 -2.75
CA SER A 100 -20.95 -6.58 -2.23
C SER A 100 -20.18 -7.08 -1.02
N TYR A 101 -18.95 -6.62 -0.86
CA TYR A 101 -18.13 -6.96 0.31
C TYR A 101 -18.15 -5.79 1.27
N VAL A 102 -18.52 -6.05 2.52
CA VAL A 102 -18.65 -5.04 3.56
C VAL A 102 -17.84 -5.47 4.78
N ARG A 103 -17.17 -4.50 5.40
CA ARG A 103 -16.40 -4.71 6.62
C ARG A 103 -17.36 -5.12 7.76
N VAL A 104 -17.08 -6.25 8.42
CA VAL A 104 -17.88 -6.78 9.54
C VAL A 104 -17.29 -6.43 10.91
N ILE A 105 -16.02 -6.04 10.95
CA ILE A 105 -15.29 -5.61 12.15
C ILE A 105 -14.67 -4.25 11.88
N SER A 106 -14.98 -3.23 12.69
CA SER A 106 -14.35 -1.90 12.62
C SER A 106 -12.83 -1.98 12.78
N HIS A 107 -12.09 -0.95 12.39
CA HIS A 107 -10.63 -0.88 12.57
C HIS A 107 -10.18 -1.13 14.03
N ASP A 108 -11.02 -0.80 15.01
CA ASP A 108 -10.78 -1.01 16.44
C ASP A 108 -11.18 -2.42 16.95
N GLY A 109 -11.56 -3.34 16.08
CA GLY A 109 -11.99 -4.70 16.47
C GLY A 109 -13.45 -4.81 16.92
N THR A 110 -14.23 -3.72 16.79
CA THR A 110 -15.65 -3.72 17.20
C THR A 110 -16.53 -4.34 16.11
N LYS A 111 -17.36 -5.33 16.47
CA LYS A 111 -18.28 -5.99 15.54
C LYS A 111 -19.44 -5.06 15.17
N MET A 112 -19.67 -4.88 13.88
CA MET A 112 -20.73 -4.02 13.33
C MET A 112 -22.07 -4.79 13.29
N ASP A 113 -23.18 -4.10 13.01
CA ASP A 113 -24.49 -4.76 12.84
C ASP A 113 -24.48 -5.65 11.58
N LEU A 114 -24.50 -6.97 11.78
CA LEU A 114 -24.31 -7.97 10.73
C LEU A 114 -25.62 -8.36 10.02
N SER A 115 -26.66 -7.54 10.11
CA SER A 115 -27.96 -7.87 9.53
C SER A 115 -27.86 -7.97 7.99
N GLY A 116 -27.95 -9.20 7.48
CA GLY A 116 -27.88 -9.51 6.05
C GLY A 116 -26.48 -9.69 5.46
N VAL A 117 -25.44 -9.86 6.31
CA VAL A 117 -24.07 -10.14 5.86
C VAL A 117 -23.72 -11.60 6.11
N LYS A 118 -23.37 -12.34 5.06
CA LYS A 118 -22.76 -13.68 5.16
C LYS A 118 -21.28 -13.52 5.48
N PHE A 119 -20.92 -13.87 6.69
CA PHE A 119 -19.54 -13.98 7.16
C PHE A 119 -19.36 -15.41 7.67
N ASP A 120 -18.97 -16.29 6.75
CA ASP A 120 -18.60 -17.68 7.03
C ASP A 120 -17.09 -17.86 6.76
N GLY A 121 -16.50 -18.91 7.32
CA GLY A 121 -15.10 -19.26 7.09
C GLY A 121 -14.74 -19.38 5.61
N ASP A 122 -15.64 -19.91 4.79
CA ASP A 122 -15.50 -20.02 3.33
C ASP A 122 -15.44 -18.64 2.65
N VAL A 123 -16.28 -17.69 3.07
CA VAL A 123 -16.30 -16.33 2.50
C VAL A 123 -14.99 -15.61 2.83
N THR A 124 -14.56 -15.67 4.09
CA THR A 124 -13.29 -15.05 4.52
C THR A 124 -12.08 -15.68 3.86
N SER A 125 -12.08 -16.99 3.65
CA SER A 125 -11.00 -17.69 2.96
C SER A 125 -10.97 -17.30 1.49
N SER A 126 -12.13 -17.32 0.81
CA SER A 126 -12.24 -16.92 -0.59
C SER A 126 -11.82 -15.45 -0.81
N LEU A 127 -12.16 -14.57 0.12
CA LEU A 127 -11.75 -13.16 0.09
C LEU A 127 -10.24 -13.00 0.27
N LYS A 128 -9.65 -13.74 1.23
CA LYS A 128 -8.21 -13.78 1.41
C LYS A 128 -7.51 -14.28 0.15
N PHE A 129 -7.92 -15.42 -0.40
CA PHE A 129 -7.34 -15.96 -1.63
C PHE A 129 -7.46 -14.99 -2.81
N ALA A 130 -8.62 -14.35 -2.97
CA ALA A 130 -8.81 -13.36 -4.01
C ALA A 130 -7.87 -12.15 -3.81
N CYS A 131 -7.60 -11.75 -2.56
CA CYS A 131 -6.64 -10.70 -2.27
C CYS A 131 -5.22 -11.13 -2.59
N GLU A 132 -4.78 -12.31 -2.13
CA GLU A 132 -3.45 -12.84 -2.41
C GLU A 132 -3.21 -12.94 -3.92
N SER A 133 -4.17 -13.47 -4.69
CA SER A 133 -4.06 -13.50 -6.15
C SER A 133 -3.97 -12.12 -6.80
N ILE A 134 -4.72 -11.13 -6.30
CA ILE A 134 -4.66 -9.74 -6.81
C ILE A 134 -3.32 -9.09 -6.44
N ALA A 135 -2.85 -9.28 -5.21
CA ALA A 135 -1.59 -8.74 -4.73
C ALA A 135 -0.42 -9.34 -5.51
N GLU A 136 -0.41 -10.65 -5.73
CA GLU A 136 0.62 -11.33 -6.51
C GLU A 136 0.62 -10.94 -7.99
N GLU A 137 -0.55 -10.90 -8.65
CA GLU A 137 -0.61 -10.61 -10.09
C GLU A 137 -0.37 -9.13 -10.40
N TYR A 138 -0.67 -8.23 -9.46
CA TYR A 138 -0.68 -6.78 -9.69
C TYR A 138 0.23 -5.99 -8.77
N GLU A 139 1.17 -6.63 -8.09
CA GLU A 139 2.12 -5.98 -7.19
C GLU A 139 2.77 -4.76 -7.86
N ASP A 140 3.32 -4.94 -9.05
CA ASP A 140 4.02 -3.88 -9.78
C ASP A 140 3.09 -2.70 -10.15
N GLU A 141 1.90 -2.98 -10.70
CA GLU A 141 0.91 -1.95 -11.04
C GLU A 141 0.41 -1.24 -9.77
N LEU A 142 0.11 -2.00 -8.71
CA LEU A 142 -0.34 -1.48 -7.41
C LEU A 142 0.70 -0.53 -6.83
N ILE A 143 1.96 -0.94 -6.80
CA ILE A 143 3.06 -0.13 -6.28
C ILE A 143 3.28 1.11 -7.14
N GLU A 144 3.27 0.98 -8.47
CA GLU A 144 3.40 2.12 -9.38
C GLU A 144 2.28 3.14 -9.15
N PHE A 145 1.03 2.68 -9.06
CA PHE A 145 -0.13 3.55 -8.85
C PHE A 145 -0.14 4.17 -7.44
N LEU A 146 0.19 3.43 -6.39
CA LEU A 146 0.21 3.92 -5.01
C LEU A 146 1.42 4.80 -4.72
N SER A 147 2.52 4.64 -5.47
CA SER A 147 3.70 5.51 -5.38
C SER A 147 3.40 6.94 -5.82
N HIS A 148 2.42 7.12 -6.70
CA HIS A 148 1.92 8.42 -7.12
C HIS A 148 0.75 8.85 -6.24
N GLU A 149 0.76 10.10 -5.79
CA GLU A 149 -0.41 10.69 -5.15
C GLU A 149 -1.46 10.98 -6.23
N ALA A 150 -2.29 9.99 -6.53
CA ALA A 150 -3.38 10.11 -7.48
C ALA A 150 -4.72 10.08 -6.75
N GLU A 151 -5.60 11.01 -7.11
CA GLU A 151 -7.01 10.93 -6.72
C GLU A 151 -7.69 9.84 -7.58
N ASN A 152 -8.57 9.04 -6.98
CA ASN A 152 -9.30 7.96 -7.64
C ASN A 152 -8.45 6.72 -8.01
N VAL A 153 -7.37 6.42 -7.26
CA VAL A 153 -6.59 5.18 -7.43
C VAL A 153 -7.51 3.96 -7.42
N LYS A 154 -8.44 3.90 -6.46
CA LYS A 154 -9.45 2.84 -6.36
C LYS A 154 -10.23 2.62 -7.66
N ASP A 155 -10.75 3.69 -8.27
CA ASP A 155 -11.54 3.54 -9.49
C ASP A 155 -10.67 3.23 -10.70
N ARG A 156 -9.45 3.76 -10.81
CA ARG A 156 -8.57 3.41 -11.95
C ARG A 156 -8.09 1.97 -11.89
N LEU A 157 -7.71 1.52 -10.70
CA LEU A 157 -7.19 0.19 -10.47
C LEU A 157 -8.31 -0.86 -10.58
N CYS A 158 -9.46 -0.59 -9.97
CA CYS A 158 -10.56 -1.57 -9.90
C CYS A 158 -11.59 -1.46 -11.04
N SER A 159 -11.70 -0.34 -11.78
CA SER A 159 -12.65 -0.24 -12.91
C SER A 159 -12.14 -0.88 -14.19
N LYS A 160 -10.83 -1.02 -14.36
CA LYS A 160 -10.23 -1.68 -15.53
C LYS A 160 -10.41 -3.21 -15.47
N ARG A 161 -10.92 -3.73 -14.35
CA ARG A 161 -10.84 -5.16 -13.97
C ARG A 161 -12.10 -5.71 -13.30
N THR A 162 -13.28 -5.10 -13.51
CA THR A 162 -14.57 -5.66 -13.06
C THR A 162 -15.42 -6.19 -14.20
#